data_AF-K2SM19-F1
#
_entry.id   AF-K2SM19-F1
#
_cell.length_a   1.000
_cell.length_b   1.000
_cell.length_c   1.000
_cell.angle_alpha   90.00
_cell.angle_beta   90.00
_cell.angle_gamma   90.00
#
_symmetry.space_group_name_H-M   'P 1'
#
loop_
_entity.id
_entity.type
_entity.pdbx_description
1 polymer ?
#
loop_
_entity_poly.entity_id
_entity_poly.type
_entity_poly.pdbx_seq_one_letter_code
_entity_poly.pdbx_strand_id
1 'polypeptide(L)'
;MELLHHYTVSTSLTFSTRSDVLEVYRIAAPEIAFSDPPLMHGLLAVSGLHRAHCCTDIDKRRRYTTIATAHQSIALSVFRERLSNLTRENCPGAFLFSAWLTLYVLGSMHQLQSADPNAASVIDFEDPAEWIRTMRGCPSILRQSAVWKWVSESPLRPILEPGRVTDELLSPELERRFATLRRVLVEEPLPISTPGQPPMDEEECRVYAEALAVLQKYTAFILRPSTPEGPLDLVGTTMIWPNVVPDRWVEYLGQHRPGALVLLAQFAILVNNLRGFWWAKGWGPGLVVVAWKLLPPEWKDLVKEPAEKVGCPLPPT
;
A
#
# COMPACT_ATOMS: atom_id res chain seq x y z
N MET A 1 -10.38 19.93 18.35
CA MET A 1 -11.03 19.07 19.36
C MET A 1 -11.92 18.00 18.74
N GLU A 2 -12.88 18.34 17.86
CA GLU A 2 -13.76 17.33 17.24
C GLU A 2 -13.00 16.21 16.51
N LEU A 3 -12.05 16.54 15.63
CA LEU A 3 -11.28 15.54 14.88
C LEU A 3 -10.37 14.69 15.78
N LEU A 4 -9.84 15.25 16.87
CA LEU A 4 -9.05 14.51 17.86
C LEU A 4 -9.92 13.52 18.64
N HIS A 5 -11.13 13.94 19.03
CA HIS A 5 -12.10 13.05 19.63
C HIS A 5 -12.48 11.92 18.67
N HIS A 6 -12.82 12.25 17.41
CA HIS A 6 -13.12 11.26 16.38
C HIS A 6 -11.96 10.29 16.13
N TYR A 7 -10.73 10.76 16.21
CA TYR A 7 -9.56 9.90 16.09
C TYR A 7 -9.53 8.84 17.19
N THR A 8 -9.67 9.30 18.43
CA THR A 8 -9.55 8.49 19.64
C THR A 8 -10.63 7.41 19.72
N VAL A 9 -11.86 7.73 19.31
CA VAL A 9 -13.02 6.82 19.46
C VAL A 9 -13.39 6.07 18.17
N SER A 10 -12.82 6.44 17.03
CA SER A 10 -13.19 5.83 15.74
C SER A 10 -11.99 5.60 14.83
N THR A 11 -11.26 6.63 14.41
CA THR A 11 -10.23 6.49 13.36
C THR A 11 -9.10 5.54 13.75
N SER A 12 -8.62 5.60 14.99
CA SER A 12 -7.55 4.73 15.50
C SER A 12 -7.88 3.23 15.42
N LEU A 13 -9.17 2.88 15.44
CA LEU A 13 -9.66 1.50 15.33
C LEU A 13 -9.62 0.96 13.89
N THR A 14 -9.28 1.81 12.91
CA THR A 14 -9.35 1.46 11.47
C THR A 14 -7.98 1.22 10.84
N PHE A 15 -6.92 1.11 11.65
CA PHE A 15 -5.55 0.98 11.14
C PHE A 15 -4.98 -0.43 11.15
N SER A 16 -5.51 -1.34 11.99
CA SER A 16 -5.08 -2.73 12.03
C SER A 16 -6.18 -3.62 12.62
N THR A 17 -6.07 -4.93 12.40
CA THR A 17 -6.87 -5.95 13.09
C THR A 17 -6.11 -6.55 14.28
N ARG A 18 -4.82 -6.21 14.46
CA ARG A 18 -3.98 -6.72 15.55
C ARG A 18 -4.10 -5.84 16.79
N SER A 19 -4.36 -6.45 17.94
CA SER A 19 -4.72 -5.72 19.17
C SER A 19 -3.61 -4.84 19.72
N ASP A 20 -2.37 -5.32 19.70
CA ASP A 20 -1.17 -4.59 20.11
C ASP A 20 -0.89 -3.40 19.18
N VAL A 21 -1.04 -3.56 17.86
CA VAL A 21 -0.91 -2.46 16.89
C VAL A 21 -2.02 -1.43 17.07
N LEU A 22 -3.26 -1.87 17.32
CA LEU A 22 -4.36 -0.98 17.64
C LEU A 22 -4.10 -0.17 18.90
N GLU A 23 -3.52 -0.78 19.94
CA GLU A 23 -3.15 -0.07 21.16
C GLU A 23 -2.12 1.04 20.91
N VAL A 24 -1.12 0.77 20.06
CA VAL A 24 -0.16 1.81 19.62
C VAL A 24 -0.87 2.99 19.00
N TYR A 25 -1.78 2.77 18.05
CA TYR A 25 -2.52 3.86 17.40
C TYR A 25 -3.51 4.57 18.33
N ARG A 26 -4.03 3.89 19.35
CA ARG A 26 -5.00 4.46 20.30
C ARG A 26 -4.37 5.27 21.42
N ILE A 27 -3.17 4.89 21.85
CA ILE A 27 -2.52 5.43 23.06
C ILE A 27 -1.22 6.14 22.69
N ALA A 28 -0.21 5.37 22.25
CA ALA A 28 1.13 5.91 22.01
C ALA A 28 1.15 6.97 20.91
N ALA A 29 0.41 6.77 19.82
CA ALA A 29 0.45 7.70 18.70
C ALA A 29 -0.13 9.09 19.04
N PRO A 30 -1.28 9.22 19.73
CA PRO A 30 -1.71 10.50 20.31
C PRO A 30 -0.69 11.12 21.26
N GLU A 31 -0.08 10.36 22.18
CA GLU A 31 0.92 10.88 23.14
C GLU A 31 2.14 11.49 22.44
N ILE A 32 2.65 10.80 21.41
CA ILE A 32 3.74 11.33 20.58
C ILE A 32 3.25 12.59 19.84
N ALA A 33 2.04 12.57 19.28
CA ALA A 33 1.48 13.71 18.55
C ALA A 33 1.25 14.95 19.44
N PHE A 34 0.87 14.78 20.71
CA PHE A 34 0.76 15.91 21.65
C PHE A 34 2.10 16.58 21.93
N SER A 35 3.18 15.80 21.88
CA SER A 35 4.55 16.30 22.08
C SER A 35 5.19 16.82 20.79
N ASP A 36 4.51 16.68 19.64
CA ASP A 36 5.03 16.99 18.32
C ASP A 36 3.95 17.65 17.44
N PRO A 37 3.82 19.00 17.47
CA PRO A 37 2.73 19.71 16.79
C PRO A 37 2.57 19.37 15.29
N PRO A 38 3.64 19.24 14.47
CA PRO A 38 3.51 18.78 13.09
C PRO A 38 2.85 17.39 12.96
N LEU A 39 3.16 16.46 13.86
CA LEU A 39 2.56 15.13 13.86
C LEU A 39 1.07 15.18 14.21
N MET A 40 0.67 16.08 15.11
CA MET A 40 -0.75 16.33 15.40
C MET A 40 -1.51 16.74 14.13
N HIS A 41 -0.90 17.53 13.23
CA HIS A 41 -1.54 17.82 11.95
C HIS A 41 -1.74 16.55 11.09
N GLY A 42 -0.77 15.62 11.04
CA GLY A 42 -0.95 14.33 10.36
C GLY A 42 -2.09 13.49 10.96
N LEU A 43 -2.18 13.42 12.29
CA LEU A 43 -3.27 12.74 13.01
C LEU A 43 -4.63 13.35 12.68
N LEU A 44 -4.74 14.68 12.71
CA LEU A 44 -5.97 15.40 12.41
C LEU A 44 -6.35 15.28 10.93
N ALA A 45 -5.38 15.21 10.03
CA ALA A 45 -5.61 15.00 8.60
C ALA A 45 -6.27 13.65 8.33
N VAL A 46 -5.68 12.55 8.81
CA VAL A 46 -6.26 11.20 8.62
C VAL A 46 -7.61 11.07 9.33
N SER A 47 -7.76 11.71 10.49
CA SER A 47 -9.05 11.74 11.21
C SER A 47 -10.13 12.53 10.46
N GLY A 48 -9.79 13.69 9.90
CA GLY A 48 -10.69 14.48 9.07
C GLY A 48 -11.13 13.72 7.82
N LEU A 49 -10.19 13.02 7.18
CA LEU A 49 -10.48 12.22 6.00
C LEU A 49 -11.39 11.03 6.33
N HIS A 50 -11.12 10.32 7.43
CA HIS A 50 -12.01 9.25 7.89
C HIS A 50 -13.41 9.78 8.26
N ARG A 51 -13.48 10.95 8.91
CA ARG A 51 -14.77 11.59 9.23
C ARG A 51 -15.55 11.92 7.96
N ALA A 52 -14.88 12.42 6.92
CA ALA A 52 -15.49 12.67 5.62
C ALA A 52 -16.04 11.36 5.01
N HIS A 53 -15.31 10.25 5.12
CA HIS A 53 -15.75 8.94 4.65
C HIS A 53 -17.04 8.47 5.35
N CYS A 54 -17.14 8.67 6.67
CA CYS A 54 -18.31 8.26 7.45
C CYS A 54 -19.53 9.18 7.27
N CYS A 55 -19.38 10.34 6.61
CA CYS A 55 -20.49 11.28 6.40
C CYS A 55 -21.27 10.96 5.12
N THR A 56 -22.59 10.86 5.23
CA THR A 56 -23.51 10.78 4.08
C THR A 56 -23.87 12.15 3.52
N ASP A 57 -23.80 13.20 4.35
CA ASP A 57 -24.05 14.60 3.98
C ASP A 57 -22.89 15.15 3.13
N ILE A 58 -23.22 15.59 1.91
CA ILE A 58 -22.24 16.03 0.90
C ILE A 58 -21.48 17.28 1.36
N ASP A 59 -22.14 18.23 2.00
CA ASP A 59 -21.52 19.47 2.46
C ASP A 59 -20.58 19.22 3.64
N LYS A 60 -21.00 18.36 4.58
CA LYS A 60 -20.12 17.91 5.67
C LYS A 60 -18.92 17.13 5.17
N ARG A 61 -19.14 16.21 4.22
CA ARG A 61 -18.06 15.44 3.58
C ARG A 61 -17.05 16.40 2.95
N ARG A 62 -17.49 17.34 2.11
CA ARG A 62 -16.62 18.35 1.48
C ARG A 62 -15.89 19.18 2.53
N ARG A 63 -16.58 19.64 3.57
CA ARG A 63 -15.97 20.41 4.68
C ARG A 63 -14.86 19.62 5.36
N TYR A 64 -15.09 18.36 5.73
CA TYR A 64 -14.08 17.54 6.39
C TYR A 64 -12.92 17.20 5.46
N THR A 65 -13.16 16.93 4.18
CA THR A 65 -12.09 16.76 3.19
C THR A 65 -11.22 18.03 3.09
N THR A 66 -11.81 19.22 3.04
CA THR A 66 -11.04 20.48 3.03
C THR A 66 -10.20 20.65 4.29
N ILE A 67 -10.77 20.39 5.47
CA ILE A 67 -10.03 20.47 6.74
C ILE A 67 -8.88 19.44 6.77
N ALA A 68 -9.14 18.22 6.32
CA ALA A 68 -8.16 17.15 6.25
C ALA A 68 -6.97 17.54 5.36
N THR A 69 -7.24 18.09 4.17
CA THR A 69 -6.22 18.58 3.22
C THR A 69 -5.40 19.74 3.77
N ALA A 70 -6.04 20.66 4.52
CA ALA A 70 -5.33 21.77 5.15
C ALA A 70 -4.34 21.26 6.21
N HIS A 71 -4.78 20.34 7.09
CA HIS A 71 -3.88 19.71 8.05
C HIS A 71 -2.77 18.91 7.37
N GLN A 72 -3.08 18.15 6.32
CA GLN A 72 -2.09 17.36 5.60
C GLN A 72 -1.00 18.22 4.98
N SER A 73 -1.38 19.33 4.36
CA SER A 73 -0.42 20.28 3.75
C SER A 73 0.54 20.88 4.78
N ILE A 74 0.04 21.23 5.97
CA ILE A 74 0.86 21.76 7.07
C ILE A 74 1.84 20.71 7.58
N ALA A 75 1.37 19.49 7.82
CA ALA A 75 2.25 18.42 8.28
C ALA A 75 3.33 18.10 7.23
N LEU A 76 2.93 17.96 5.96
CA LEU A 76 3.82 17.57 4.88
C LEU A 76 4.94 18.60 4.64
N SER A 77 4.67 19.90 4.74
CA SER A 77 5.73 20.92 4.58
C SER A 77 6.81 20.78 5.65
N VAL A 78 6.43 20.60 6.90
CA VAL A 78 7.37 20.47 8.03
C VAL A 78 8.11 19.12 7.98
N PHE A 79 7.42 18.03 7.67
CA PHE A 79 8.05 16.71 7.63
C PHE A 79 9.05 16.56 6.48
N ARG A 80 8.86 17.25 5.35
CA ARG A 80 9.86 17.27 4.27
C ARG A 80 11.22 17.79 4.73
N GLU A 81 11.22 18.86 5.53
CA GLU A 81 12.45 19.41 6.10
C GLU A 81 13.04 18.46 7.15
N ARG A 82 12.19 17.90 8.03
CA ARG A 82 12.61 17.02 9.11
C ARG A 82 13.21 15.70 8.63
N LEU A 83 12.79 15.17 7.48
CA LEU A 83 13.35 13.95 6.88
C LEU A 83 14.86 14.07 6.58
N SER A 84 15.37 15.29 6.41
CA SER A 84 16.81 15.54 6.22
C SER A 84 17.61 15.54 7.53
N ASN A 85 16.95 15.54 8.69
CA ASN A 85 17.58 15.60 10.02
C ASN A 85 16.82 14.74 11.03
N LEU A 86 16.91 13.41 10.84
CA LEU A 86 16.31 12.44 11.75
C LEU A 86 17.17 12.26 13.00
N THR A 87 16.55 12.38 14.17
CA THR A 87 17.15 12.15 15.49
C THR A 87 16.39 11.06 16.23
N ARG A 88 16.95 10.56 17.33
CA ARG A 88 16.29 9.53 18.15
C ARG A 88 14.92 9.99 18.67
N GLU A 89 14.78 11.27 18.96
CA GLU A 89 13.59 11.88 19.55
C GLU A 89 12.48 12.10 18.50
N ASN A 90 12.84 12.55 17.28
CA ASN A 90 11.86 12.91 16.26
C ASN A 90 11.48 11.72 15.33
N CYS A 91 12.29 10.67 15.32
CA CYS A 91 12.18 9.57 14.38
C CYS A 91 10.89 8.73 14.54
N PRO A 92 10.44 8.38 15.77
CA PRO A 92 9.15 7.71 15.95
C PRO A 92 7.98 8.52 15.36
N GLY A 93 7.98 9.84 15.56
CA GLY A 93 6.98 10.74 14.98
C GLY A 93 7.03 10.79 13.45
N ALA A 94 8.24 10.85 12.87
CA ALA A 94 8.42 10.79 11.42
C ALA A 94 7.90 9.49 10.81
N PHE A 95 8.10 8.36 11.49
CA PHE A 95 7.54 7.07 11.07
C PHE A 95 6.01 7.03 11.15
N LEU A 96 5.40 7.52 12.24
CA LEU A 96 3.93 7.61 12.33
C LEU A 96 3.34 8.52 11.25
N PHE A 97 3.95 9.68 11.01
CA PHE A 97 3.50 10.58 9.97
C PHE A 97 3.54 9.92 8.59
N SER A 98 4.60 9.17 8.30
CA SER A 98 4.73 8.48 7.02
C SER A 98 3.66 7.39 6.87
N ALA A 99 3.41 6.59 7.90
CA ALA A 99 2.31 5.62 7.91
C ALA A 99 0.96 6.30 7.65
N TRP A 100 0.64 7.39 8.36
CA TRP A 100 -0.62 8.13 8.13
C TRP A 100 -0.69 8.81 6.78
N LEU A 101 0.41 9.34 6.24
CA LEU A 101 0.46 9.91 4.90
C LEU A 101 0.10 8.86 3.84
N THR A 102 0.61 7.64 3.97
CA THR A 102 0.23 6.53 3.07
C THR A 102 -1.28 6.29 3.14
N LEU A 103 -1.83 6.11 4.33
CA LEU A 103 -3.27 5.87 4.52
C LEU A 103 -4.13 7.04 4.05
N TYR A 104 -3.66 8.27 4.25
CA TYR A 104 -4.31 9.48 3.77
C TYR A 104 -4.40 9.49 2.26
N VAL A 105 -3.28 9.27 1.56
CA VAL A 105 -3.26 9.23 0.08
C VAL A 105 -4.17 8.12 -0.45
N LEU A 106 -4.09 6.91 0.14
CA LEU A 106 -4.94 5.80 -0.27
C LEU A 106 -6.44 6.12 -0.10
N GLY A 107 -6.81 6.71 1.04
CA GLY A 107 -8.20 7.07 1.33
C GLY A 107 -8.71 8.28 0.54
N SER A 108 -7.86 9.26 0.25
CA SER A 108 -8.28 10.48 -0.46
C SER A 108 -8.61 10.21 -1.91
N MET A 109 -7.84 9.33 -2.56
CA MET A 109 -8.07 8.98 -3.96
C MET A 109 -9.39 8.25 -4.16
N HIS A 110 -9.71 7.30 -3.27
CA HIS A 110 -11.03 6.66 -3.26
C HIS A 110 -12.16 7.70 -3.08
N GLN A 111 -12.00 8.68 -2.18
CA GLN A 111 -13.03 9.69 -1.95
C GLN A 111 -13.25 10.62 -3.15
N LEU A 112 -12.18 11.09 -3.78
CA LEU A 112 -12.24 11.97 -4.95
C LEU A 112 -13.01 11.33 -6.11
N GLN A 113 -12.86 10.02 -6.31
CA GLN A 113 -13.50 9.29 -7.41
C GLN A 113 -14.90 8.76 -7.05
N SER A 114 -15.18 8.51 -5.76
CA SER A 114 -16.53 8.18 -5.25
C SER A 114 -17.50 9.39 -5.16
N ALA A 115 -17.02 10.60 -5.45
CA ALA A 115 -17.85 11.80 -5.46
C ALA A 115 -18.81 11.85 -6.66
N ASP A 116 -18.53 11.07 -7.70
CA ASP A 116 -19.43 10.83 -8.85
C ASP A 116 -20.19 9.50 -8.65
N PRO A 117 -21.53 9.52 -8.51
CA PRO A 117 -22.36 8.32 -8.38
C PRO A 117 -22.28 7.36 -9.59
N ASN A 118 -21.86 7.84 -10.76
CA ASN A 118 -21.76 7.08 -12.00
C ASN A 118 -20.34 6.64 -12.35
N ALA A 119 -19.31 7.11 -11.63
CA ALA A 119 -17.96 6.61 -11.82
C ALA A 119 -17.91 5.18 -11.29
N ALA A 120 -17.56 4.22 -12.15
CA ALA A 120 -17.20 2.89 -11.70
C ALA A 120 -16.17 3.06 -10.56
N SER A 121 -16.39 2.36 -9.45
CA SER A 121 -15.61 2.46 -8.19
C SER A 121 -14.18 1.93 -8.33
N VAL A 122 -13.57 2.13 -9.48
CA VAL A 122 -12.25 1.69 -9.88
C VAL A 122 -11.36 2.91 -9.78
N ILE A 123 -10.28 2.75 -9.04
CA ILE A 123 -9.32 3.81 -8.89
C ILE A 123 -8.53 3.94 -10.19
N ASP A 124 -8.62 5.09 -10.86
CA ASP A 124 -7.89 5.39 -12.10
C ASP A 124 -6.73 6.34 -11.82
N PHE A 125 -5.50 5.93 -12.13
CA PHE A 125 -4.32 6.79 -12.08
C PHE A 125 -3.49 6.63 -13.34
N GLU A 126 -2.88 7.74 -13.77
CA GLU A 126 -2.10 7.81 -15.01
C GLU A 126 -0.72 7.14 -14.89
N ASP A 127 -0.10 7.13 -13.70
CA ASP A 127 1.22 6.50 -13.45
C ASP A 127 1.19 5.54 -12.24
N PRO A 128 1.14 4.21 -12.45
CA PRO A 128 1.19 3.24 -11.35
C PRO A 128 2.51 3.27 -10.58
N ALA A 129 3.61 3.73 -11.18
CA ALA A 129 4.90 3.80 -10.52
C ALA A 129 4.98 4.95 -9.52
N GLU A 130 4.30 6.08 -9.75
CA GLU A 130 4.21 7.18 -8.79
C GLU A 130 3.54 6.73 -7.49
N TRP A 131 2.49 5.92 -7.62
CA TRP A 131 1.81 5.36 -6.47
C TRP A 131 2.72 4.42 -5.66
N ILE A 132 3.43 3.51 -6.33
CA ILE A 132 4.42 2.65 -5.66
C ILE A 132 5.48 3.49 -4.96
N ARG A 133 6.00 4.55 -5.61
CA ARG A 133 6.98 5.47 -5.01
C ARG A 133 6.43 6.14 -3.74
N THR A 134 5.15 6.51 -3.75
CA THR A 134 4.48 7.11 -2.58
C THR A 134 4.42 6.13 -1.41
N MET A 135 4.06 4.87 -1.65
CA MET A 135 4.09 3.83 -0.62
C MET A 135 5.51 3.51 -0.13
N ARG A 136 6.51 3.55 -1.03
CA ARG A 136 7.92 3.34 -0.69
C ARG A 136 8.51 4.44 0.18
N GLY A 137 8.06 5.68 -0.02
CA GLY A 137 8.54 6.82 0.75
C GLY A 137 8.43 6.61 2.25
N CYS A 138 7.40 5.89 2.71
CA CYS A 138 7.07 5.83 4.13
C CYS A 138 7.94 4.87 4.95
N PRO A 139 8.23 3.64 4.48
CA PRO A 139 9.19 2.73 5.12
C PRO A 139 10.65 2.97 4.71
N SER A 140 10.94 3.76 3.67
CA SER A 140 12.32 4.02 3.24
C SER A 140 13.23 4.58 4.35
N ILE A 141 12.68 5.36 5.29
CA ILE A 141 13.41 5.87 6.46
C ILE A 141 13.94 4.73 7.33
N LEU A 142 13.21 3.62 7.43
CA LEU A 142 13.58 2.45 8.21
C LEU A 142 14.73 1.64 7.59
N ARG A 143 15.10 1.89 6.33
CA ARG A 143 16.29 1.27 5.73
C ARG A 143 17.57 1.72 6.43
N GLN A 144 17.56 2.87 7.09
CA GLN A 144 18.68 3.32 7.92
C GLN A 144 18.70 2.53 9.24
N SER A 145 19.79 1.81 9.51
CA SER A 145 19.91 0.94 10.69
C SER A 145 19.70 1.68 12.01
N ALA A 146 20.14 2.94 12.10
CA ALA A 146 19.91 3.81 13.25
C ALA A 146 18.42 4.12 13.46
N VAL A 147 17.71 4.48 12.39
CA VAL A 147 16.26 4.78 12.41
C VAL A 147 15.48 3.53 12.81
N TRP A 148 15.76 2.38 12.19
CA TRP A 148 15.14 1.11 12.59
C TRP A 148 15.30 0.85 14.09
N LYS A 149 16.53 1.04 14.61
CA LYS A 149 16.80 0.88 16.04
C LYS A 149 16.01 1.85 16.91
N TRP A 150 15.96 3.13 16.57
CA TRP A 150 15.22 4.12 17.36
C TRP A 150 13.71 3.86 17.37
N VAL A 151 13.12 3.47 16.23
CA VAL A 151 11.68 3.16 16.17
C VAL A 151 11.37 1.83 16.87
N SER A 152 12.23 0.82 16.76
CA SER A 152 12.04 -0.47 17.47
C SER A 152 12.26 -0.41 18.97
N GLU A 153 12.99 0.57 19.48
CA GLU A 153 13.11 0.87 20.92
C GLU A 153 11.98 1.76 21.45
N SER A 154 11.13 2.29 20.55
CA SER A 154 10.01 3.16 20.90
C SER A 154 8.71 2.37 21.15
N PRO A 155 7.64 3.01 21.67
CA PRO A 155 6.32 2.39 21.77
C PRO A 155 5.72 1.92 20.43
N LEU A 156 6.32 2.30 19.29
CA LEU A 156 5.88 1.91 17.95
C LEU A 156 6.37 0.54 17.50
N ARG A 157 7.22 -0.13 18.31
CA ARG A 157 7.76 -1.46 18.02
C ARG A 157 6.73 -2.46 17.48
N PRO A 158 5.50 -2.56 18.02
CA PRO A 158 4.51 -3.50 17.47
C PRO A 158 4.23 -3.29 15.98
N ILE A 159 4.21 -2.05 15.48
CA ILE A 159 3.97 -1.74 14.06
C ILE A 159 5.08 -2.31 13.16
N LEU A 160 6.31 -2.40 13.66
CA LEU A 160 7.46 -2.88 12.91
C LEU A 160 7.58 -4.40 12.82
N GLU A 161 6.88 -5.12 13.69
CA GLU A 161 6.97 -6.57 13.81
C GLU A 161 5.71 -7.16 13.16
N PRO A 162 5.69 -7.48 11.85
CA PRO A 162 4.50 -8.01 11.15
C PRO A 162 4.02 -9.38 11.67
N GLY A 163 4.70 -9.95 12.67
CA GLY A 163 4.62 -11.34 13.09
C GLY A 163 5.75 -12.16 12.48
N ARG A 164 6.01 -13.36 13.03
CA ARG A 164 6.99 -14.29 12.43
C ARG A 164 6.45 -14.74 11.08
N VAL A 165 7.07 -14.27 9.99
CA VAL A 165 6.85 -14.83 8.65
C VAL A 165 7.45 -16.23 8.64
N THR A 166 6.59 -17.23 8.77
CA THR A 166 6.93 -18.65 8.64
C THR A 166 7.02 -19.02 7.16
N ASP A 167 7.83 -20.02 6.83
CA ASP A 167 7.87 -20.62 5.51
C ASP A 167 6.60 -21.47 5.32
N GLU A 168 5.49 -20.79 5.04
CA GLU A 168 4.21 -21.42 4.76
C GLU A 168 4.21 -22.02 3.36
N LEU A 169 3.61 -23.20 3.23
CA LEU A 169 3.39 -23.84 1.93
C LEU A 169 2.23 -23.13 1.21
N LEU A 170 2.42 -22.89 -0.08
CA LEU A 170 1.35 -22.40 -0.93
C LEU A 170 0.33 -23.50 -1.20
N SER A 171 -0.89 -23.10 -1.53
CA SER A 171 -1.82 -24.06 -2.12
C SER A 171 -1.31 -24.52 -3.49
N PRO A 172 -1.60 -25.76 -3.93
CA PRO A 172 -1.16 -26.25 -5.23
C PRO A 172 -1.58 -25.36 -6.41
N GLU A 173 -2.70 -24.64 -6.26
CA GLU A 173 -3.15 -23.65 -7.23
C GLU A 173 -2.19 -22.47 -7.34
N LEU A 174 -1.84 -21.87 -6.20
CA LEU A 174 -0.92 -20.75 -6.16
C LEU A 174 0.49 -21.17 -6.60
N GLU A 175 0.95 -22.37 -6.25
CA GLU A 175 2.23 -22.89 -6.74
C GLU A 175 2.26 -22.97 -8.27
N ARG A 176 1.23 -23.56 -8.89
CA ARG A 176 1.10 -23.61 -10.35
C ARG A 176 1.08 -22.21 -10.97
N ARG A 177 0.42 -21.27 -10.31
CA ARG A 177 0.36 -19.88 -10.76
C ARG A 177 1.73 -19.21 -10.73
N PHE A 178 2.43 -19.25 -9.60
CA PHE A 178 3.78 -18.68 -9.47
C PHE A 178 4.79 -19.37 -10.40
N ALA A 179 4.65 -20.68 -10.64
CA ALA A 179 5.45 -21.39 -11.64
C ALA A 179 5.19 -20.89 -13.07
N THR A 180 3.93 -20.66 -13.44
CA THR A 180 3.55 -20.10 -14.75
C THR A 180 4.14 -18.70 -14.95
N LEU A 181 4.02 -17.86 -13.92
CA LEU A 181 4.60 -16.50 -13.94
C LEU A 181 6.13 -16.55 -14.05
N ARG A 182 6.79 -17.43 -13.29
CA ARG A 182 8.25 -17.60 -13.35
C ARG A 182 8.71 -18.01 -14.75
N ARG A 183 8.03 -19.00 -15.35
CA ARG A 183 8.35 -19.43 -16.72
C ARG A 183 8.27 -18.25 -17.69
N VAL A 184 7.17 -17.50 -17.66
CA VAL A 184 6.89 -16.42 -18.63
C VAL A 184 7.65 -15.12 -18.36
N LEU A 185 8.12 -14.88 -17.14
CA LEU A 185 8.86 -13.67 -16.78
C LEU A 185 10.37 -13.85 -16.74
N VAL A 186 10.86 -15.09 -16.71
CA VAL A 186 12.27 -15.39 -16.40
C VAL A 186 12.86 -16.44 -17.35
N GLU A 187 12.18 -17.57 -17.55
CA GLU A 187 12.75 -18.73 -18.24
C GLU A 187 12.54 -18.66 -19.77
N GLU A 188 11.30 -18.36 -20.16
CA GLU A 188 10.83 -18.23 -21.54
C GLU A 188 10.03 -16.91 -21.66
N PRO A 189 10.72 -15.76 -21.67
CA PRO A 189 10.06 -14.45 -21.65
C PRO A 189 9.13 -14.29 -22.87
N LEU A 190 7.87 -13.94 -22.60
CA LEU A 190 6.94 -13.59 -23.68
C LEU A 190 7.48 -12.42 -24.50
N PRO A 191 7.23 -12.39 -25.82
CA PRO A 191 7.67 -11.29 -26.66
C PRO A 191 7.00 -9.98 -26.22
N ILE A 192 7.71 -8.88 -26.45
CA ILE A 192 7.20 -7.53 -26.22
C ILE A 192 6.90 -6.94 -27.59
N SER A 193 5.63 -6.86 -27.95
CA SER A 193 5.20 -6.33 -29.26
C SER A 193 5.02 -4.80 -29.26
N THR A 194 5.22 -4.15 -28.11
CA THR A 194 5.07 -2.70 -27.96
C THR A 194 6.13 -1.95 -28.78
N PRO A 195 5.73 -1.06 -29.71
CA PRO A 195 6.68 -0.31 -30.53
C PRO A 195 7.68 0.50 -29.69
N GLY A 196 8.98 0.39 -30.02
CA GLY A 196 10.04 1.16 -29.37
C GLY A 196 10.52 0.61 -28.02
N GLN A 197 9.96 -0.50 -27.54
CA GLN A 197 10.46 -1.19 -26.35
C GLN A 197 11.43 -2.32 -26.75
N PRO A 198 12.63 -2.38 -26.15
CA PRO A 198 13.56 -3.48 -26.39
C PRO A 198 13.00 -4.81 -25.84
N PRO A 199 13.45 -5.96 -26.36
CA PRO A 199 13.14 -7.25 -25.74
C PRO A 199 13.64 -7.29 -24.29
N MET A 200 13.12 -8.25 -23.52
CA MET A 200 13.53 -8.43 -22.13
C MET A 200 15.00 -8.87 -22.07
N ASP A 201 15.80 -8.15 -21.28
CA ASP A 201 17.20 -8.49 -21.04
C ASP A 201 17.37 -9.33 -19.76
N GLU A 202 18.60 -9.80 -19.52
CA GLU A 202 18.91 -10.61 -18.34
C GLU A 202 18.72 -9.85 -17.01
N GLU A 203 18.91 -8.53 -16.99
CA GLU A 203 18.70 -7.71 -15.78
C GLU A 203 17.21 -7.63 -15.45
N GLU A 204 16.35 -7.39 -16.43
CA GLU A 204 14.91 -7.36 -16.27
C GLU A 204 14.35 -8.72 -15.81
N CYS A 205 14.77 -9.83 -16.42
CA CYS A 205 14.41 -11.17 -15.97
C CYS A 205 14.81 -11.41 -14.50
N ARG A 206 16.03 -11.00 -14.11
CA ARG A 206 16.52 -11.13 -12.73
C ARG A 206 15.70 -10.30 -11.75
N VAL A 207 15.37 -9.06 -12.10
CA VAL A 207 14.55 -8.16 -11.28
C VAL A 207 13.14 -8.73 -11.10
N TYR A 208 12.54 -9.29 -12.16
CA TYR A 208 11.25 -9.97 -12.05
C TYR A 208 11.31 -11.24 -11.21
N ALA A 209 12.37 -12.04 -11.33
CA ALA A 209 12.56 -13.23 -10.50
C ALA A 209 12.61 -12.87 -9.01
N GLU A 210 13.34 -11.83 -8.64
CA GLU A 210 13.44 -11.35 -7.27
C GLU A 210 12.09 -10.82 -6.76
N ALA A 211 11.43 -9.94 -7.53
CA ALA A 211 10.14 -9.38 -7.16
C ALA A 211 9.05 -10.46 -7.02
N LEU A 212 9.05 -11.45 -7.92
CA LEU A 212 8.14 -12.59 -7.91
C LEU A 212 8.37 -13.50 -6.70
N ALA A 213 9.62 -13.83 -6.37
CA ALA A 213 9.94 -14.67 -5.22
C ALA A 213 9.47 -14.04 -3.89
N VAL A 214 9.66 -12.73 -3.75
CA VAL A 214 9.19 -12.00 -2.57
C VAL A 214 7.66 -11.92 -2.54
N LEU A 215 7.01 -11.73 -3.69
CA LEU A 215 5.55 -11.73 -3.78
C LEU A 215 4.97 -13.09 -3.40
N GLN A 216 5.60 -14.17 -3.87
CA GLN A 216 5.25 -15.55 -3.56
C GLN A 216 5.27 -15.80 -2.05
N LYS A 217 6.36 -15.39 -1.39
CA LYS A 217 6.52 -15.50 0.06
C LYS A 217 5.40 -14.78 0.83
N TYR A 218 5.13 -13.51 0.53
CA TYR A 218 4.10 -12.75 1.23
C TYR A 218 2.68 -13.21 0.89
N THR A 219 2.45 -13.74 -0.31
CA THR A 219 1.18 -14.35 -0.68
C THR A 219 0.90 -15.60 0.15
N ALA A 220 1.90 -16.48 0.32
CA ALA A 220 1.77 -17.65 1.17
C ALA A 220 1.45 -17.26 2.61
N PHE A 221 2.15 -16.27 3.14
CA PHE A 221 1.98 -15.81 4.51
C PHE A 221 0.63 -15.12 4.75
N ILE A 222 0.14 -14.31 3.81
CA ILE A 222 -1.15 -13.60 3.92
C ILE A 222 -2.35 -14.55 3.76
N LEU A 223 -2.26 -15.50 2.81
CA LEU A 223 -3.36 -16.41 2.49
C LEU A 223 -3.35 -17.69 3.34
N ARG A 224 -2.46 -17.79 4.35
CA ARG A 224 -2.40 -18.95 5.23
C ARG A 224 -3.74 -19.17 5.96
N PRO A 225 -4.14 -20.43 6.21
CA PRO A 225 -5.27 -20.73 7.08
C PRO A 225 -5.07 -20.09 8.46
N SER A 226 -6.14 -19.59 9.09
CA SER A 226 -6.06 -18.98 10.42
C SER A 226 -5.38 -19.93 11.42
N THR A 227 -4.19 -19.59 11.87
CA THR A 227 -3.45 -20.36 12.88
C THR A 227 -3.76 -19.85 14.29
N PRO A 228 -3.51 -20.66 15.34
CA PRO A 228 -3.63 -20.24 16.74
C PRO A 228 -2.65 -19.14 17.17
N GLU A 229 -1.67 -18.80 16.33
CA GLU A 229 -0.50 -17.94 16.67
C GLU A 229 -0.81 -16.43 16.74
N GLY A 230 -2.10 -16.06 16.70
CA GLY A 230 -2.56 -14.69 16.82
C GLY A 230 -2.83 -14.00 15.49
N PRO A 231 -3.42 -12.79 15.53
CA PRO A 231 -3.85 -12.09 14.33
C PRO A 231 -2.65 -11.65 13.50
N LEU A 232 -2.67 -11.98 12.20
CA LEU A 232 -1.74 -11.44 11.20
C LEU A 232 -1.91 -9.91 11.11
N ASP A 233 -0.79 -9.16 11.12
CA ASP A 233 -0.85 -7.75 10.72
C ASP A 233 -0.96 -7.66 9.19
N LEU A 234 -2.20 -7.72 8.71
CA LEU A 234 -2.49 -7.74 7.28
C LEU A 234 -2.03 -6.45 6.59
N VAL A 235 -2.16 -5.29 7.25
CA VAL A 235 -1.79 -3.99 6.71
C VAL A 235 -0.28 -3.90 6.57
N GLY A 236 0.45 -4.10 7.67
CA GLY A 236 1.91 -4.05 7.65
C GLY A 236 2.48 -5.03 6.65
N THR A 237 2.05 -6.29 6.69
CA THR A 237 2.53 -7.36 5.80
C THR A 237 2.31 -7.04 4.31
N THR A 238 1.12 -6.57 3.94
CA THR A 238 0.80 -6.22 2.55
C THR A 238 1.69 -5.07 2.06
N MET A 239 2.00 -4.12 2.94
CA MET A 239 2.86 -2.98 2.60
C MET A 239 4.35 -3.32 2.53
N ILE A 240 4.79 -4.53 2.93
CA ILE A 240 6.21 -4.90 2.85
C ILE A 240 6.67 -5.07 1.41
N TRP A 241 5.91 -5.81 0.59
CA TRP A 241 6.30 -6.13 -0.79
C TRP A 241 6.74 -4.93 -1.62
N PRO A 242 5.94 -3.83 -1.75
CA PRO A 242 6.36 -2.69 -2.54
C PRO A 242 7.62 -2.02 -1.98
N ASN A 243 7.97 -2.23 -0.71
CA ASN A 243 9.13 -1.65 -0.04
C ASN A 243 10.43 -2.43 -0.18
N VAL A 244 10.36 -3.74 -0.43
CA VAL A 244 11.54 -4.61 -0.49
C VAL A 244 11.94 -4.99 -1.91
N VAL A 245 11.02 -4.92 -2.88
CA VAL A 245 11.36 -5.22 -4.28
C VAL A 245 12.31 -4.16 -4.88
N PRO A 246 13.17 -4.53 -5.85
CA PRO A 246 14.19 -3.61 -6.39
C PRO A 246 13.64 -2.29 -6.91
N ASP A 247 14.43 -1.21 -6.87
CA ASP A 247 14.07 0.09 -7.45
C ASP A 247 13.91 0.01 -8.98
N ARG A 248 14.72 -0.85 -9.64
CA ARG A 248 14.57 -1.17 -11.07
C ARG A 248 13.18 -1.67 -11.45
N TRP A 249 12.50 -2.43 -10.59
CA TRP A 249 11.14 -2.87 -10.88
C TRP A 249 10.17 -1.69 -11.00
N VAL A 250 10.34 -0.64 -10.20
CA VAL A 250 9.52 0.58 -10.26
C VAL A 250 9.82 1.39 -11.51
N GLU A 251 11.09 1.42 -11.93
CA GLU A 251 11.47 2.04 -13.20
C GLU A 251 10.82 1.31 -14.37
N TYR A 252 10.86 -0.03 -14.39
CA TYR A 252 10.17 -0.84 -15.39
C TYR A 252 8.65 -0.65 -15.36
N LEU A 253 8.07 -0.49 -14.17
CA LEU A 253 6.65 -0.15 -14.03
C LEU A 253 6.33 1.22 -14.66
N GLY A 254 7.17 2.22 -14.44
CA GLY A 254 7.01 3.57 -15.03
C GLY A 254 7.28 3.59 -16.54
N GLN A 255 8.04 2.64 -17.06
CA GLN A 255 8.21 2.39 -18.50
C GLN A 255 7.08 1.53 -19.09
N HIS A 256 6.10 1.13 -18.29
CA HIS A 256 5.02 0.21 -18.67
C HIS A 256 5.53 -1.11 -19.26
N ARG A 257 6.61 -1.66 -18.69
CA ARG A 257 7.09 -2.99 -19.08
C ARG A 257 6.02 -4.04 -18.73
N PRO A 258 5.64 -4.94 -19.65
CA PRO A 258 4.55 -5.88 -19.43
C PRO A 258 4.73 -6.77 -18.19
N GLY A 259 5.94 -7.27 -17.95
CA GLY A 259 6.23 -8.09 -16.78
C GLY A 259 6.02 -7.34 -15.45
N ALA A 260 6.40 -6.06 -15.39
CA ALA A 260 6.18 -5.23 -14.22
C ALA A 260 4.69 -5.01 -13.94
N LEU A 261 3.88 -4.81 -14.99
CA LEU A 261 2.42 -4.66 -14.88
C LEU A 261 1.73 -5.95 -14.44
N VAL A 262 2.21 -7.12 -14.90
CA VAL A 262 1.72 -8.42 -14.41
C VAL A 262 1.99 -8.58 -12.92
N LEU A 263 3.20 -8.25 -12.46
CA LEU A 263 3.53 -8.29 -11.03
C LEU A 263 2.67 -7.31 -10.20
N LEU A 264 2.37 -6.12 -10.75
CA LEU A 264 1.43 -5.18 -10.13
C LEU A 264 0.03 -5.80 -9.97
N ALA A 265 -0.48 -6.48 -11.01
CA ALA A 265 -1.77 -7.16 -10.94
C ALA A 265 -1.77 -8.31 -9.91
N GLN A 266 -0.67 -9.05 -9.77
CA GLN A 266 -0.53 -10.05 -8.71
C GLN A 266 -0.53 -9.41 -7.32
N PHE A 267 0.20 -8.29 -7.15
CA PHE A 267 0.18 -7.53 -5.90
C PHE A 267 -1.22 -6.99 -5.55
N ALA A 268 -2.02 -6.65 -6.56
CA ALA A 268 -3.40 -6.20 -6.37
C ALA A 268 -4.28 -7.23 -5.63
N ILE A 269 -3.97 -8.53 -5.74
CA ILE A 269 -4.65 -9.59 -4.98
C ILE A 269 -4.40 -9.39 -3.48
N LEU A 270 -3.16 -9.09 -3.08
CA LEU A 270 -2.79 -8.85 -1.68
C LEU A 270 -3.48 -7.58 -1.17
N VAL A 271 -3.46 -6.51 -1.95
CA VAL A 271 -4.15 -5.25 -1.63
C VAL A 271 -5.66 -5.47 -1.49
N ASN A 272 -6.26 -6.36 -2.28
CA ASN A 272 -7.68 -6.67 -2.19
C ASN A 272 -8.09 -7.38 -0.88
N ASN A 273 -7.15 -8.00 -0.16
CA ASN A 273 -7.42 -8.52 1.18
C ASN A 273 -7.63 -7.38 2.20
N LEU A 274 -7.14 -6.17 1.90
CA LEU A 274 -7.36 -4.98 2.71
C LEU A 274 -8.72 -4.32 2.47
N ARG A 275 -9.59 -4.83 1.58
CA ARG A 275 -10.86 -4.19 1.21
C ARG A 275 -11.83 -3.91 2.38
N GLY A 276 -11.62 -4.52 3.55
CA GLY A 276 -12.35 -4.21 4.78
C GLY A 276 -11.96 -2.87 5.42
N PHE A 277 -10.81 -2.32 5.06
CA PHE A 277 -10.36 -1.00 5.49
C PHE A 277 -10.87 0.08 4.54
N TRP A 278 -11.42 1.17 5.10
CA TRP A 278 -12.03 2.25 4.31
C TRP A 278 -11.07 2.90 3.32
N TRP A 279 -9.80 3.02 3.67
CA TRP A 279 -8.76 3.63 2.84
C TRP A 279 -8.24 2.70 1.73
N ALA A 280 -8.48 1.39 1.82
CA ALA A 280 -8.03 0.39 0.83
C ALA A 280 -9.14 -0.05 -0.13
N LYS A 281 -10.37 0.40 0.08
CA LYS A 281 -11.52 0.03 -0.76
C LYS A 281 -11.27 0.44 -2.21
N GLY A 282 -11.54 -0.47 -3.16
CA GLY A 282 -11.40 -0.22 -4.60
C GLY A 282 -9.98 -0.33 -5.16
N TRP A 283 -8.95 -0.38 -4.31
CA TRP A 283 -7.55 -0.44 -4.77
C TRP A 283 -7.19 -1.72 -5.52
N GLY A 284 -7.63 -2.89 -5.03
CA GLY A 284 -7.39 -4.18 -5.72
C GLY A 284 -7.89 -4.16 -7.18
N PRO A 285 -9.19 -3.91 -7.42
CA PRO A 285 -9.73 -3.73 -8.77
C PRO A 285 -9.03 -2.61 -9.57
N GLY A 286 -8.77 -1.46 -8.95
CA GLY A 286 -8.07 -0.33 -9.58
C GLY A 286 -6.73 -0.71 -10.20
N LEU A 287 -5.88 -1.37 -9.42
CA LEU A 287 -4.54 -1.80 -9.87
C LEU A 287 -4.63 -2.84 -11.01
N VAL A 288 -5.60 -3.75 -10.95
CA VAL A 288 -5.84 -4.72 -12.04
C VAL A 288 -6.28 -4.01 -13.32
N VAL A 289 -7.18 -3.02 -13.23
CA VAL A 289 -7.65 -2.26 -14.40
C VAL A 289 -6.51 -1.46 -15.02
N VAL A 290 -5.66 -0.81 -14.21
CA VAL A 290 -4.49 -0.09 -14.70
C VAL A 290 -3.54 -1.04 -15.43
N ALA A 291 -3.22 -2.20 -14.83
CA ALA A 291 -2.41 -3.22 -15.50
C ALA A 291 -3.05 -3.68 -16.82
N TRP A 292 -4.36 -3.98 -16.82
CA TRP A 292 -5.08 -4.44 -18.01
C TRP A 292 -5.08 -3.41 -19.16
N LYS A 293 -5.28 -2.12 -18.84
CA LYS A 293 -5.27 -1.03 -19.83
C LYS A 293 -3.90 -0.87 -20.50
N LEU A 294 -2.82 -1.01 -19.72
CA LEU A 294 -1.45 -0.77 -20.17
C LEU A 294 -0.79 -2.00 -20.80
N LEU A 295 -1.33 -3.20 -20.57
CA LEU A 295 -0.76 -4.44 -21.09
C LEU A 295 -1.05 -4.67 -22.58
N PRO A 296 -0.05 -5.13 -23.36
CA PRO A 296 -0.28 -5.60 -24.71
C PRO A 296 -1.09 -6.93 -24.71
N PRO A 297 -1.82 -7.25 -25.80
CA PRO A 297 -2.78 -8.36 -25.85
C PRO A 297 -2.22 -9.72 -25.42
N GLU A 298 -0.99 -10.04 -25.81
CA GLU A 298 -0.33 -11.32 -25.54
C GLU A 298 0.00 -11.53 -24.05
N TRP A 299 -0.03 -10.47 -23.25
CA TRP A 299 0.20 -10.52 -21.80
C TRP A 299 -1.10 -10.49 -20.98
N LYS A 300 -2.23 -10.14 -21.59
CA LYS A 300 -3.52 -9.92 -20.88
C LYS A 300 -4.04 -11.18 -20.20
N ASP A 301 -3.76 -12.36 -20.73
CA ASP A 301 -4.16 -13.63 -20.11
C ASP A 301 -3.57 -13.81 -18.71
N LEU A 302 -2.41 -13.23 -18.43
CA LEU A 302 -1.77 -13.25 -17.12
C LEU A 302 -2.46 -12.34 -16.10
N VAL A 303 -3.45 -11.54 -16.48
CA VAL A 303 -4.17 -10.65 -15.55
C VAL A 303 -5.62 -11.10 -15.31
N LYS A 304 -6.12 -12.08 -16.07
CA LYS A 304 -7.48 -12.63 -15.89
C LYS A 304 -7.73 -13.19 -14.49
N GLU A 305 -6.84 -14.05 -14.00
CA GLU A 305 -6.98 -14.62 -12.66
C GLU A 305 -6.91 -13.54 -11.55
N PRO A 306 -5.93 -12.60 -11.53
CA PRO A 306 -6.01 -11.46 -10.64
C PRO A 306 -7.34 -10.73 -10.68
N ALA A 307 -7.89 -10.48 -11.87
CA ALA A 307 -9.18 -9.81 -12.03
C ALA A 307 -10.33 -10.59 -11.38
N GLU A 308 -10.38 -11.90 -11.58
CA GLU A 308 -11.36 -12.78 -10.94
C GLU A 308 -11.21 -12.75 -9.40
N LYS A 309 -9.98 -12.86 -8.89
CA LYS A 309 -9.69 -12.85 -7.44
C LYS A 309 -10.03 -11.52 -6.77
N VAL A 310 -9.92 -10.40 -7.49
CA VAL A 310 -10.33 -9.09 -6.98
C VAL A 310 -11.78 -8.73 -7.27
N GLY A 311 -12.51 -9.58 -8.00
CA GLY A 311 -13.91 -9.35 -8.37
C GLY A 311 -14.09 -8.19 -9.37
N CYS A 312 -13.11 -7.96 -10.23
CA CYS A 312 -13.13 -6.88 -11.22
C CYS A 312 -13.57 -7.39 -12.60
N PRO A 313 -14.65 -6.85 -13.20
CA PRO A 313 -14.92 -7.09 -14.61
C PRO A 313 -13.87 -6.37 -15.46
N LEU A 314 -13.17 -7.10 -16.31
CA LEU A 314 -12.14 -6.53 -17.17
C LEU A 314 -12.78 -5.71 -18.30
N PRO A 315 -12.26 -4.51 -18.61
CA PRO A 315 -12.70 -3.74 -19.77
C PRO A 315 -12.55 -4.54 -21.07
N PRO A 316 -13.43 -4.32 -22.07
CA PRO A 316 -13.24 -4.92 -23.40
C PRO A 316 -11.88 -4.50 -23.98
N THR A 317 -11.20 -5.45 -24.63
CA THR A 317 -9.89 -5.29 -25.26
C THR A 317 -9.93 -4.47 -26.53
#